data_AF-A0A0V0ZCA7-F1
#
_entry.id   AF-A0A0V0ZCA7-F1
#
_cell.length_a   1.000
_cell.length_b   1.000
_cell.length_c   1.000
_cell.angle_alpha   90.00
_cell.angle_beta   90.00
_cell.angle_gamma   90.00
#
_symmetry.space_group_name_H-M   'P 1'
#
loop_
_entity.id
_entity.type
_entity.pdbx_description
1 polymer ?
#
loop_
_entity_poly.entity_id
_entity_poly.type
_entity_poly.pdbx_seq_one_letter_code
_entity_poly.pdbx_strand_id
1 'polypeptide(L)'
;MKKRICKFLQLNLSAEIVQKTMDKVHFQNMKTSNRSNRKGVWLFNQKISEFIRKGQVGDWKNYFTVSQNEIFDQIYEIQMKATDLNIQFEM
;
A
#
# COMPACT_ATOMS: atom_id res chain seq x y z
N MET A 1 2.46 10.58 5.29
CA MET A 1 3.53 11.53 4.93
C MET A 1 4.33 11.83 6.19
N LYS A 2 5.19 10.88 6.56
CA LYS A 2 5.85 10.80 7.87
C LYS A 2 6.96 11.86 7.95
N LYS A 3 7.30 12.33 9.16
CA LYS A 3 8.43 13.23 9.47
C LYS A 3 9.71 12.90 8.67
N ARG A 4 9.94 11.62 8.38
CA ARG A 4 11.03 11.13 7.52
C ARG A 4 11.02 11.70 6.09
N ILE A 5 9.86 11.77 5.42
CA ILE A 5 9.74 12.33 4.07
C ILE A 5 10.00 13.84 4.11
N CYS A 6 9.40 14.56 5.07
CA CYS A 6 9.66 16.00 5.22
C CYS A 6 11.14 16.28 5.49
N LYS A 7 11.78 15.51 6.37
CA LYS A 7 13.22 15.58 6.65
C LYS A 7 14.05 15.32 5.39
N PHE A 8 13.72 14.27 4.64
CA PHE A 8 14.42 13.91 3.41
C PHE A 8 14.34 15.02 2.34
N LEU A 9 13.17 15.63 2.18
CA LEU A 9 12.93 16.72 1.25
C LEU A 9 13.31 18.10 1.81
N GLN A 10 13.87 18.16 3.03
CA GLN A 10 14.24 19.41 3.71
C GLN A 10 13.07 20.40 3.85
N LEU A 11 11.84 19.89 4.03
CA LEU A 11 10.63 20.68 4.20
C LEU A 11 10.36 20.95 5.67
N ASN A 12 10.17 22.23 6.01
CA ASN A 12 9.67 22.66 7.31
C ASN A 12 8.17 22.98 7.21
N LEU A 13 7.32 21.99 7.47
CA LEU A 13 5.85 22.13 7.36
C LEU A 13 5.21 22.28 8.73
N SER A 14 4.16 23.11 8.82
CA SER A 14 3.36 23.21 10.03
C SER A 14 2.58 21.91 10.29
N ALA A 15 2.25 21.65 11.56
CA ALA A 15 1.44 20.50 11.95
C ALA A 15 0.08 20.47 11.22
N GLU A 16 -0.51 21.65 10.98
CA GLU A 16 -1.75 21.80 10.23
C GLU A 16 -1.63 21.30 8.78
N ILE A 17 -0.55 21.69 8.07
CA ILE A 17 -0.31 21.24 6.69
C ILE A 17 -0.09 19.74 6.65
N VAL A 18 0.67 19.19 7.61
CA VAL A 18 0.90 17.76 7.73
C VAL A 18 -0.44 17.03 7.95
N GLN A 19 -1.29 17.50 8.86
CA GLN A 19 -2.58 16.88 9.14
C GLN A 19 -3.52 16.93 7.92
N LYS A 20 -3.69 18.11 7.30
CA LYS A 20 -4.47 18.26 6.06
C LYS A 20 -3.99 17.32 4.95
N THR A 21 -2.68 17.12 4.87
CA THR A 21 -2.10 16.22 3.88
C THR A 21 -2.36 14.75 4.24
N MET A 22 -2.22 14.38 5.51
CA MET A 22 -2.54 13.04 6.01
C MET A 22 -4.00 12.67 5.74
N ASP A 23 -4.92 13.61 5.94
CA ASP A 23 -6.34 13.40 5.66
C ASP A 23 -6.54 13.15 4.16
N LYS A 24 -5.96 13.98 3.27
CA LYS A 24 -6.10 13.80 1.82
C LYS A 24 -5.54 12.47 1.30
N VAL A 25 -4.43 12.01 1.87
CA VAL A 25 -3.80 10.73 1.47
C VAL A 25 -4.34 9.53 2.26
N HIS A 26 -5.35 9.74 3.11
CA HIS A 26 -6.02 8.64 3.79
C HIS A 26 -6.75 7.76 2.78
N PHE A 27 -6.73 6.44 2.99
CA PHE A 27 -7.20 5.46 2.02
C PHE A 27 -8.62 5.75 1.51
N GLN A 28 -9.56 6.03 2.42
CA GLN A 28 -10.94 6.32 2.05
C GLN A 28 -11.07 7.59 1.20
N ASN A 29 -10.29 8.62 1.49
CA ASN A 29 -10.30 9.86 0.73
C ASN A 29 -9.67 9.69 -0.66
N MET A 30 -8.61 8.88 -0.76
CA MET A 30 -8.02 8.51 -2.06
C MET A 30 -8.96 7.62 -2.90
N LYS A 31 -9.76 6.77 -2.25
CA LYS A 31 -10.73 5.87 -2.89
C LYS A 31 -11.88 6.64 -3.54
N THR A 32 -12.34 7.71 -2.91
CA THR A 32 -13.47 8.52 -3.42
C THR A 32 -13.03 9.64 -4.36
N SER A 33 -11.79 10.12 -4.26
CA SER A 33 -11.28 11.18 -5.13
C SER A 33 -11.07 10.73 -6.58
N ASN A 34 -11.76 11.40 -7.52
CA ASN A 34 -11.62 11.18 -8.97
C ASN A 34 -10.19 11.43 -9.49
N ARG A 35 -9.36 12.17 -8.75
CA ARG A 35 -7.96 12.41 -9.14
C ARG A 35 -7.05 11.21 -8.86
N SER A 36 -7.45 10.29 -7.99
CA SER A 36 -6.61 9.15 -7.55
C SER A 36 -7.23 7.79 -7.81
N ASN A 37 -8.57 7.69 -7.79
CA ASN A 37 -9.27 6.41 -7.86
C ASN A 37 -9.29 5.76 -9.27
N ARG A 38 -8.72 6.42 -10.28
CA ARG A 38 -8.64 5.97 -11.69
C ARG A 38 -10.00 5.73 -12.37
N LYS A 39 -11.12 6.19 -11.80
CA LYS A 39 -12.44 6.03 -12.42
C LYS A 39 -12.48 6.80 -13.74
N GLY A 40 -13.04 6.20 -14.77
CA GLY A 40 -13.12 6.79 -16.12
C GLY A 40 -11.88 6.61 -17.00
N VAL A 41 -10.82 5.94 -16.53
CA VAL A 41 -9.68 5.57 -17.39
C VAL A 41 -10.03 4.28 -18.14
N TRP A 42 -10.06 4.34 -19.48
CA TRP A 42 -10.53 3.25 -20.35
C TRP A 42 -9.78 1.92 -20.19
N LEU A 43 -8.51 1.97 -19.76
CA LEU A 43 -7.68 0.80 -19.49
C LEU A 43 -8.09 0.02 -18.23
N PHE A 44 -8.85 0.62 -17.31
CA PHE A 44 -9.21 0.00 -16.03
C PHE A 44 -10.69 -0.34 -15.95
N ASN A 45 -11.02 -1.64 -16.03
CA ASN A 45 -12.38 -2.11 -15.77
C ASN A 45 -12.67 -2.20 -14.28
N GLN A 46 -13.14 -1.09 -13.70
CA GLN A 46 -13.43 -1.00 -12.28
C GLN A 46 -14.67 -1.77 -11.81
N LYS A 47 -15.47 -2.33 -12.73
CA LYS A 47 -16.57 -3.24 -12.37
C LYS A 47 -16.07 -4.63 -11.98
N ILE A 48 -14.89 -5.03 -12.49
CA ILE A 48 -14.23 -6.29 -12.10
C ILE A 48 -13.52 -6.10 -10.76
N SER A 49 -12.70 -5.05 -10.66
CA SER A 49 -12.03 -4.71 -9.41
C SER A 49 -11.71 -3.23 -9.37
N GLU A 50 -12.05 -2.56 -8.27
CA GLU A 50 -11.67 -1.18 -8.05
C GLU A 50 -10.15 -1.05 -7.89
N PHE A 51 -9.56 -0.01 -8.48
CA PHE A 51 -8.11 0.24 -8.38
C PHE A 51 -7.66 0.43 -6.92
N ILE A 52 -8.46 1.17 -6.14
CA ILE A 52 -8.26 1.36 -4.69
C ILE A 52 -9.11 0.31 -3.95
N ARG A 53 -8.59 -0.93 -3.88
CA ARG A 53 -9.34 -2.14 -3.47
C ARG A 53 -9.65 -2.22 -1.96
N LYS A 54 -8.67 -2.66 -1.14
CA LYS A 54 -8.82 -2.82 0.33
C LYS A 54 -7.85 -1.99 1.18
N GLY A 55 -6.62 -1.78 0.73
CA GLY A 55 -5.66 -0.90 1.42
C GLY A 55 -5.18 -1.41 2.78
N GLN A 56 -5.10 -2.73 2.97
CA GLN A 56 -4.75 -3.36 4.24
C GLN A 56 -3.58 -4.32 4.09
N VAL A 57 -2.76 -4.44 5.13
CA VAL A 57 -1.69 -5.45 5.23
C VAL A 57 -2.32 -6.78 5.66
N GLY A 58 -1.80 -7.92 5.19
CA GLY A 58 -2.29 -9.25 5.55
C GLY A 58 -3.45 -9.80 4.70
N ASP A 59 -3.96 -9.05 3.72
CA ASP A 59 -5.10 -9.51 2.90
C ASP A 59 -4.81 -10.79 2.09
N TRP A 60 -3.53 -11.14 1.90
CA TRP A 60 -3.09 -12.36 1.22
C TRP A 60 -3.66 -13.63 1.88
N LYS A 61 -3.89 -13.62 3.19
CA LYS A 61 -4.49 -14.74 3.95
C LYS A 61 -5.88 -15.13 3.50
N ASN A 62 -6.61 -14.20 2.87
CA ASN A 62 -7.94 -14.47 2.32
C ASN A 62 -7.89 -15.23 0.99
N TYR A 63 -6.71 -15.41 0.40
CA TYR A 63 -6.54 -15.96 -0.94
C TYR A 63 -5.59 -17.16 -0.98
N PHE A 64 -4.57 -17.20 -0.12
CA PHE A 64 -3.62 -18.29 -0.07
C PHE A 64 -4.18 -19.47 0.72
N THR A 65 -4.10 -20.67 0.15
CA THR A 65 -4.21 -21.90 0.93
C THR A 65 -2.94 -22.10 1.76
N VAL A 66 -3.03 -22.92 2.81
CA VAL A 66 -1.86 -23.29 3.63
C VAL A 66 -0.73 -23.86 2.76
N SER A 67 -1.06 -24.80 1.85
CA SER A 67 -0.08 -25.41 0.94
C SER A 67 0.57 -24.41 -0.02
N GLN A 68 -0.18 -23.42 -0.53
CA GLN A 68 0.38 -22.36 -1.37
C GLN A 68 1.33 -21.47 -0.58
N ASN A 69 1.00 -21.18 0.68
CA ASN A 69 1.84 -20.37 1.54
C ASN A 69 3.15 -21.09 1.89
N GLU A 70 3.11 -22.38 2.22
CA GLU A 70 4.31 -23.17 2.50
C GLU A 70 5.29 -23.19 1.30
N ILE A 71 4.76 -23.35 0.08
CA ILE A 71 5.57 -23.29 -1.14
C ILE A 71 6.15 -21.88 -1.32
N PHE A 72 5.34 -20.84 -1.09
CA PHE A 72 5.79 -19.46 -1.21
C PHE A 72 6.91 -19.13 -0.22
N ASP A 73 6.78 -19.56 1.04
CA ASP A 73 7.76 -19.33 2.10
C ASP A 73 9.12 -19.95 1.75
N GLN A 74 9.14 -21.18 1.22
CA GLN A 74 10.37 -21.84 0.76
C GLN A 74 11.05 -21.07 -0.38
N ILE A 75 10.27 -20.60 -1.37
CA ILE A 75 10.81 -19.79 -2.47
C ILE A 75 11.35 -18.47 -1.93
N TYR A 76 10.60 -17.81 -1.04
CA TYR A 76 10.98 -16.53 -0.46
C TYR A 76 12.29 -16.62 0.32
N GLU A 77 12.47 -17.66 1.15
CA GLU A 77 13.70 -17.88 1.91
C GLU A 77 14.92 -17.98 1.00
N ILE A 78 14.82 -18.74 -0.10
CA ILE A 78 15.92 -18.90 -1.06
C ILE A 78 16.21 -17.58 -1.79
N GLN A 79 15.17 -16.91 -2.31
CA GLN A 79 15.33 -15.72 -3.15
C GLN A 79 15.80 -14.49 -2.37
N MET A 80 15.46 -14.39 -1.09
CA MET A 80 15.74 -13.21 -0.27
C MET A 80 16.98 -13.37 0.63
N LYS A 81 17.60 -14.56 0.65
CA LYS A 81 18.71 -14.92 1.55
C LYS A 81 19.88 -13.94 1.55
N ALA A 82 20.17 -13.30 0.42
CA ALA A 82 21.30 -12.39 0.26
C ALA A 82 20.95 -10.91 0.54
N THR A 83 19.77 -10.63 1.10
CA THR A 83 19.28 -9.28 1.35
C THR A 83 19.11 -9.02 2.83
N ASP A 84 19.36 -7.78 3.27
CA ASP A 84 19.05 -7.32 4.63
C ASP A 84 17.60 -6.80 4.76
N LEU A 85 16.73 -7.16 3.81
CA LEU A 85 15.36 -6.66 3.77
C LEU A 85 14.49 -7.39 4.77
N ASN A 86 13.93 -6.65 5.72
CA ASN A 86 12.91 -7.14 6.64
C ASN A 86 11.51 -6.70 6.15
N ILE A 87 10.77 -7.64 5.55
CA ILE A 87 9.42 -7.42 5.03
C ILE A 87 8.39 -7.92 6.04
N GLN A 88 7.40 -7.08 6.33
CA GLN A 88 6.27 -7.40 7.19
C GLN A 88 5.06 -7.77 6.32
N PHE A 89 4.64 -9.03 6.37
CA PHE A 89 3.48 -9.52 5.63
C PHE A 89 2.15 -9.26 6.35
N GLU A 90 2.24 -8.81 7.60
CA GLU A 90 1.15 -8.60 8.57
C GLU A 90 1.45 -7.34 9.40
N MET A 91 0.42 -6.74 9.99
CA MET A 91 0.53 -5.56 10.88
C MET A 91 0.03 -5.88 12.27
#